data_AF-A9B0Z0-F1
#
_entry.id   AF-A9B0Z0-F1
#
_cell.length_a   1.000
_cell.length_b   1.000
_cell.length_c   1.000
_cell.angle_alpha   90.00
_cell.angle_beta   90.00
_cell.angle_gamma   90.00
#
_symmetry.space_group_name_H-M   'P 1'
#
loop_
_entity.id
_entity.type
_entity.pdbx_description
1 polymer ?
#
loop_
_entity_poly.entity_id
_entity_poly.type
_entity_poly.pdbx_seq_one_letter_code
_entity_poly.pdbx_strand_id
1 'polypeptide(L)'
;MALTFQTAPRISQAEFRRVLERGTELGRSPVAPFADECYQIIVGYGLDPAVALGFFAHESQFGLDGVSTKSLNWGNVRTPYDPKRAAGTVQSASGHGEFVCFRSWQDGLRDWCERILNRYIKERGLTTVDAAIPVYAPSSDGNNEKAYIQHVERLVTRWQAEDPQPVVVSTGGPSVAELQDALMVAAFEAVGATYHPEWAFHQYAMNEAKAGRFLGSPLGESKRITVGGQQFSVQVFALDTLYTPIGNPESSTNWSDIRRLSALLK
;
A
#
# COMPACT_ATOMS: atom_id res chain seq x y z
N MET A 1 8.00 -12.71 18.76
CA MET A 1 6.76 -12.72 17.95
C MET A 1 7.15 -13.20 16.56
N ALA A 2 6.31 -14.03 15.93
CA ALA A 2 6.57 -14.49 14.57
C ALA A 2 6.57 -13.31 13.58
N LEU A 3 7.48 -13.32 12.61
CA LEU A 3 7.52 -12.28 11.59
C LEU A 3 6.33 -12.41 10.65
N THR A 4 5.52 -11.36 10.54
CA THR A 4 4.40 -11.26 9.60
C THR A 4 4.84 -10.68 8.27
N PHE A 5 4.26 -11.16 7.17
CA PHE A 5 4.51 -10.60 5.84
C PHE A 5 3.83 -9.24 5.62
N GLN A 6 2.61 -9.07 6.14
CA GLN A 6 1.84 -7.82 6.00
C GLN A 6 1.88 -7.04 7.31
N THR A 7 2.60 -5.92 7.28
CA THR A 7 2.68 -4.94 8.38
C THR A 7 3.27 -3.64 7.83
N ALA A 8 3.29 -2.58 8.65
CA ALA A 8 4.09 -1.41 8.34
C ALA A 8 5.58 -1.80 8.23
N PRO A 9 6.37 -1.13 7.38
CA PRO A 9 7.78 -1.46 7.20
C PRO A 9 8.53 -1.54 8.52
N ARG A 10 9.30 -2.62 8.72
CA ARG A 10 10.10 -2.77 9.95
C ARG A 10 11.43 -2.02 9.90
N ILE A 11 11.91 -1.71 8.69
CA ILE A 11 13.12 -0.93 8.44
C ILE A 11 12.82 0.19 7.46
N SER A 12 13.55 1.29 7.57
CA SER A 12 13.40 2.46 6.73
C SER A 12 13.90 2.18 5.31
N GLN A 13 13.48 3.02 4.36
CA GLN A 13 14.02 2.98 3.00
C GLN A 13 15.55 3.20 3.00
N ALA A 14 16.04 4.09 3.87
CA ALA A 14 17.46 4.37 4.01
C ALA A 14 18.23 3.14 4.51
N GLU A 15 17.69 2.40 5.49
CA GLU A 15 18.34 1.18 5.97
C GLU A 15 18.25 0.05 4.95
N PHE A 16 17.10 -0.14 4.28
CA PHE A 16 16.97 -1.11 3.19
C PHE A 16 18.04 -0.89 2.10
N ARG A 17 18.25 0.37 1.70
CA ARG A 17 19.32 0.77 0.78
C ARG A 17 20.71 0.46 1.34
N ARG A 18 20.99 0.86 2.59
CA ARG A 18 22.30 0.60 3.23
C ARG A 18 22.62 -0.89 3.28
N VAL A 19 21.65 -1.76 3.58
CA VAL A 19 21.87 -3.20 3.62
C VAL A 19 22.33 -3.72 2.25
N LEU A 20 21.65 -3.31 1.17
CA LEU A 20 22.03 -3.71 -0.20
C LEU A 20 23.37 -3.10 -0.64
N GLU A 21 23.66 -1.85 -0.26
CA GLU A 21 24.92 -1.16 -0.54
C GLU A 21 26.11 -1.78 0.21
N ARG A 22 25.90 -2.15 1.47
CA ARG A 22 26.88 -2.88 2.30
C ARG A 22 27.12 -4.28 1.76
N GLY A 23 26.07 -4.98 1.34
CA GLY A 23 26.15 -6.31 0.74
C GLY A 23 26.69 -7.38 1.69
N THR A 24 27.46 -8.31 1.16
CA THR A 24 28.10 -9.41 1.89
C THR A 24 29.61 -9.44 1.65
N GLU A 25 30.28 -10.48 2.13
CA GLU A 25 31.68 -10.77 1.77
C GLU A 25 31.91 -10.99 0.27
N LEU A 26 30.86 -11.33 -0.49
CA LEU A 26 30.90 -11.42 -1.96
C LEU A 26 30.81 -10.06 -2.65
N GLY A 27 30.53 -8.99 -1.90
CA GLY A 27 30.47 -7.61 -2.39
C GLY A 27 29.10 -6.96 -2.27
N ARG A 28 28.94 -5.82 -2.94
CA ARG A 28 27.70 -5.03 -2.98
C ARG A 28 26.64 -5.73 -3.83
N SER A 29 25.39 -5.73 -3.38
CA SER A 29 24.29 -6.34 -4.15
C SER A 29 24.12 -5.65 -5.52
N PRO A 30 23.90 -6.40 -6.61
CA PRO A 30 23.56 -5.84 -7.91
C PRO A 30 22.22 -5.06 -7.90
N VAL A 31 21.40 -5.23 -6.87
CA VAL A 31 20.13 -4.52 -6.69
C VAL A 31 20.32 -3.14 -6.05
N ALA A 32 21.48 -2.86 -5.44
CA ALA A 32 21.70 -1.63 -4.70
C ALA A 32 21.44 -0.33 -5.50
N PRO A 33 21.71 -0.22 -6.82
CA PRO A 33 21.32 0.95 -7.61
C PRO A 33 19.80 1.18 -7.70
N PHE A 34 18.99 0.15 -7.45
CA PHE A 34 17.53 0.15 -7.54
C PHE A 34 16.85 0.04 -6.17
N ALA A 35 17.61 0.14 -5.08
CA ALA A 35 17.13 -0.15 -3.72
C ALA A 35 15.87 0.64 -3.34
N ASP A 36 15.81 1.93 -3.67
CA ASP A 36 14.65 2.76 -3.36
C ASP A 36 13.40 2.32 -4.12
N GLU A 37 13.53 2.02 -5.41
CA GLU A 37 12.40 1.55 -6.22
C GLU A 37 11.91 0.19 -5.70
N CYS A 38 12.84 -0.72 -5.39
CA CYS A 38 12.52 -2.02 -4.80
C CYS A 38 11.79 -1.88 -3.46
N TYR A 39 12.24 -0.98 -2.59
CA TYR A 39 11.54 -0.68 -1.35
C TYR A 39 10.09 -0.21 -1.60
N GLN A 40 9.91 0.75 -2.52
CA GLN A 40 8.58 1.27 -2.85
C GLN A 40 7.67 0.22 -3.49
N ILE A 41 8.22 -0.69 -4.31
CA ILE A 41 7.47 -1.84 -4.85
C ILE A 41 6.91 -2.66 -3.68
N ILE A 42 7.76 -3.10 -2.75
CA ILE A 42 7.34 -3.99 -1.65
C ILE A 42 6.26 -3.33 -0.79
N VAL A 43 6.45 -2.05 -0.45
CA VAL A 43 5.47 -1.26 0.31
C VAL A 43 4.17 -1.06 -0.46
N GLY A 44 4.23 -0.83 -1.78
CA GLY A 44 3.05 -0.71 -2.64
C GLY A 44 2.21 -1.99 -2.71
N TYR A 45 2.83 -3.16 -2.50
CA TYR A 45 2.13 -4.44 -2.33
C TYR A 45 1.64 -4.68 -0.89
N GLY A 46 1.90 -3.76 0.05
CA GLY A 46 1.52 -3.90 1.46
C GLY A 46 2.31 -4.97 2.21
N LEU A 47 3.53 -5.30 1.74
CA LEU A 47 4.42 -6.27 2.34
C LEU A 47 5.54 -5.60 3.12
N ASP A 48 6.14 -6.31 4.08
CA ASP A 48 7.27 -5.83 4.85
C ASP A 48 8.59 -5.94 4.06
N PRO A 49 9.26 -4.82 3.72
CA PRO A 49 10.53 -4.82 3.00
C PRO A 49 11.65 -5.53 3.76
N ALA A 50 11.65 -5.55 5.10
CA ALA A 50 12.65 -6.29 5.87
C ALA A 50 12.51 -7.80 5.64
N VAL A 51 11.28 -8.32 5.60
CA VAL A 51 11.02 -9.75 5.36
C VAL A 51 11.39 -10.13 3.93
N ALA A 52 11.00 -9.32 2.93
CA ALA A 52 11.37 -9.56 1.53
C ALA A 52 12.90 -9.58 1.35
N LEU A 53 13.61 -8.65 1.98
CA LEU A 53 15.06 -8.59 1.97
C LEU A 53 15.70 -9.79 2.68
N GLY A 54 15.08 -10.28 3.76
CA GLY A 54 15.51 -11.49 4.48
C GLY A 54 15.43 -12.75 3.62
N PHE A 55 14.36 -12.92 2.84
CA PHE A 55 14.26 -14.00 1.85
C PHE A 55 15.38 -13.86 0.81
N PHE A 56 15.55 -12.68 0.22
CA PHE A 56 16.58 -12.48 -0.82
C PHE A 56 18.01 -12.73 -0.33
N ALA A 57 18.30 -12.33 0.91
CA ALA A 57 19.55 -12.63 1.60
C ALA A 57 19.77 -14.14 1.75
N HIS A 58 18.73 -14.86 2.20
CA HIS A 58 18.80 -16.30 2.40
C HIS A 58 18.94 -17.06 1.07
N GLU A 59 18.17 -16.68 0.07
CA GLU A 59 18.10 -17.36 -1.23
C GLU A 59 19.37 -17.22 -2.06
N SER A 60 20.06 -16.07 -1.97
CA SER A 60 21.10 -15.76 -2.96
C SER A 60 22.15 -14.75 -2.48
N GLN A 61 22.21 -14.49 -1.18
CA GLN A 61 23.09 -13.44 -0.63
C GLN A 61 22.89 -12.10 -1.34
N PHE A 62 21.63 -11.70 -1.54
CA PHE A 62 21.22 -10.50 -2.29
C PHE A 62 21.56 -10.52 -3.78
N GLY A 63 21.41 -11.68 -4.43
CA GLY A 63 21.64 -11.85 -5.86
C GLY A 63 23.10 -12.04 -6.24
N LEU A 64 23.97 -12.28 -5.26
CA LEU A 64 25.41 -12.48 -5.43
C LEU A 64 25.82 -13.94 -5.61
N ASP A 65 24.96 -14.87 -5.20
CA ASP A 65 25.23 -16.30 -5.25
C ASP A 65 24.15 -17.09 -5.99
N GLY A 66 24.55 -18.26 -6.47
CA GLY A 66 23.68 -19.23 -7.14
C GLY A 66 23.07 -18.70 -8.44
N VAL A 67 21.88 -19.22 -8.75
CA VAL A 67 21.17 -18.92 -10.01
C VAL A 67 20.72 -17.46 -10.11
N SER A 68 20.51 -16.78 -8.98
CA SER A 68 20.02 -15.40 -8.93
C SER A 68 20.97 -14.42 -9.63
N THR A 69 22.28 -14.72 -9.66
CA THR A 69 23.30 -13.96 -10.40
C THR A 69 22.99 -13.78 -11.90
N LYS A 70 22.16 -14.67 -12.47
CA LYS A 70 21.75 -14.66 -13.89
C LYS A 70 20.25 -14.51 -14.08
N SER A 71 19.45 -14.92 -13.10
CA SER A 71 18.00 -15.00 -13.24
C SER A 71 17.24 -13.76 -12.75
N LEU A 72 17.90 -12.85 -12.04
CA LEU A 72 17.26 -11.65 -11.47
C LEU A 72 16.08 -12.00 -10.56
N ASN A 73 16.16 -13.16 -9.90
CA ASN A 73 15.07 -13.83 -9.22
C ASN A 73 15.26 -13.73 -7.71
N TRP A 74 14.47 -12.88 -7.07
CA TRP A 74 14.55 -12.62 -5.63
C TRP A 74 14.30 -13.85 -4.77
N GLY A 75 13.46 -14.76 -5.25
CA GLY A 75 13.00 -15.90 -4.48
C GLY A 75 13.52 -17.25 -4.95
N ASN A 76 14.43 -17.28 -5.94
CA ASN A 76 14.78 -18.48 -6.70
C ASN A 76 13.55 -19.33 -7.06
N VAL A 77 12.48 -18.70 -7.54
CA VAL A 77 11.25 -19.42 -7.89
C VAL A 77 11.42 -20.13 -9.23
N ARG A 78 10.72 -21.27 -9.41
CA ARG A 78 10.80 -22.09 -10.62
C ARG A 78 9.92 -21.60 -11.76
N THR A 79 8.81 -20.95 -11.43
CA THR A 79 7.82 -20.46 -12.39
C THR A 79 7.52 -18.99 -12.11
N PRO A 80 7.22 -18.16 -13.12
CA PRO A 80 6.70 -16.82 -12.88
C PRO A 80 5.25 -16.88 -12.41
N TYR A 81 4.84 -15.89 -11.62
CA TYR A 81 3.44 -15.60 -11.32
C TYR A 81 2.80 -14.80 -12.47
N ASP A 82 3.49 -13.80 -13.02
CA ASP A 82 3.12 -13.12 -14.28
C ASP A 82 4.09 -13.51 -15.41
N PRO A 83 3.64 -14.31 -16.41
CA PRO A 83 4.47 -14.71 -17.54
C PRO A 83 5.08 -13.55 -18.33
N LYS A 84 4.47 -12.35 -18.33
CA LYS A 84 4.98 -11.19 -19.08
C LYS A 84 6.31 -10.68 -18.52
N ARG A 85 6.57 -10.91 -17.23
CA ARG A 85 7.80 -10.51 -16.53
C ARG A 85 8.96 -11.49 -16.75
N ALA A 86 8.69 -12.69 -17.24
CA ALA A 86 9.71 -13.69 -17.53
C ALA A 86 10.47 -13.38 -18.83
N ALA A 87 11.76 -13.69 -18.82
CA ALA A 87 12.70 -13.59 -19.94
C ALA A 87 13.23 -14.97 -20.40
N GLY A 88 12.98 -16.04 -19.64
CA GLY A 88 13.43 -17.39 -19.94
C GLY A 88 13.61 -18.20 -18.67
N THR A 89 14.45 -19.25 -18.74
CA THR A 89 14.88 -20.04 -17.58
C THR A 89 16.40 -20.18 -17.57
N VAL A 90 16.95 -20.51 -16.40
CA VAL A 90 18.35 -20.89 -16.22
C VAL A 90 18.45 -22.20 -15.44
N GLN A 91 19.29 -23.11 -15.93
CA GLN A 91 19.58 -24.37 -15.25
C GLN A 91 20.53 -24.11 -14.08
N SER A 92 20.20 -24.65 -12.91
CA SER A 92 21.10 -24.61 -11.74
C SER A 92 22.34 -25.47 -11.95
N ALA A 93 23.51 -24.90 -11.66
CA ALA A 93 24.79 -25.59 -11.72
C ALA A 93 24.88 -26.72 -10.66
N SER A 94 24.13 -26.63 -9.56
CA SER A 94 24.04 -27.64 -8.51
C SER A 94 23.00 -28.73 -8.79
N GLY A 95 22.42 -28.76 -9.99
CA GLY A 95 21.51 -29.85 -10.41
C GLY A 95 20.09 -29.73 -9.88
N HIS A 96 19.73 -28.64 -9.20
CA HIS A 96 18.38 -28.40 -8.69
C HIS A 96 17.36 -28.03 -9.78
N GLY A 97 17.63 -28.27 -11.06
CA GLY A 97 16.73 -27.99 -12.18
C GLY A 97 16.70 -26.53 -12.62
N GLU A 98 15.65 -26.17 -13.37
CA GLU A 98 15.48 -24.84 -13.95
C GLU A 98 14.78 -23.86 -13.01
N PHE A 99 15.19 -22.60 -13.13
CA PHE A 99 14.65 -21.44 -12.42
C PHE A 99 14.25 -20.37 -13.42
N VAL A 100 13.16 -19.63 -13.16
CA VAL A 100 12.73 -18.56 -14.07
C VAL A 100 13.72 -17.39 -14.02
N CYS A 101 14.04 -16.85 -15.19
CA CYS A 101 14.75 -15.59 -15.37
C CYS A 101 13.74 -14.47 -15.58
N PHE A 102 13.90 -13.35 -14.87
CA PHE A 102 13.10 -12.15 -15.04
C PHE A 102 13.81 -11.11 -15.90
N ARG A 103 13.04 -10.16 -16.45
CA ARG A 103 13.57 -9.07 -17.30
C ARG A 103 14.35 -8.03 -16.50
N SER A 104 14.06 -7.88 -15.21
CA SER A 104 14.71 -6.95 -14.29
C SER A 104 14.62 -7.45 -12.86
N TRP A 105 15.44 -6.91 -11.96
CA TRP A 105 15.34 -7.18 -10.52
C TRP A 105 13.99 -6.77 -9.94
N GLN A 106 13.44 -5.66 -10.43
CA GLN A 106 12.13 -5.15 -10.05
C GLN A 106 11.03 -6.11 -10.49
N ASP A 107 11.13 -6.70 -11.67
CA ASP A 107 10.16 -7.68 -12.15
C ASP A 107 10.18 -8.97 -11.34
N GLY A 108 11.37 -9.48 -11.00
CA GLY A 108 11.50 -10.62 -10.09
C GLY A 108 10.96 -10.33 -8.69
N LEU A 109 11.13 -9.10 -8.22
CA LEU A 109 10.58 -8.65 -6.93
C LEU A 109 9.05 -8.57 -6.96
N ARG A 110 8.45 -7.96 -7.99
CA ARG A 110 6.98 -7.89 -8.15
C ARG A 110 6.38 -9.29 -8.21
N ASP A 111 7.02 -10.20 -8.93
CA ASP A 111 6.58 -11.59 -9.01
C ASP A 111 6.65 -12.31 -7.65
N TRP A 112 7.73 -12.08 -6.89
CA TRP A 112 7.84 -12.59 -5.53
C TRP A 112 6.74 -12.03 -4.62
N CYS A 113 6.47 -10.71 -4.66
CA CYS A 113 5.42 -10.07 -3.88
C CYS A 113 4.04 -10.68 -4.19
N GLU A 114 3.70 -10.84 -5.46
CA GLU A 114 2.42 -11.43 -5.88
C GLU A 114 2.30 -12.90 -5.48
N ARG A 115 3.39 -13.65 -5.52
CA ARG A 115 3.42 -15.02 -5.04
C ARG A 115 3.12 -15.09 -3.54
N ILE A 116 3.80 -14.28 -2.72
CA ILE A 116 3.56 -14.25 -1.28
C ILE A 116 2.10 -13.86 -0.99
N LEU A 117 1.60 -12.79 -1.57
CA LEU A 117 0.24 -12.31 -1.34
C LEU A 117 -0.82 -13.32 -1.78
N ASN A 118 -0.73 -13.81 -3.01
CA ASN A 118 -1.82 -14.60 -3.59
C ASN A 118 -1.72 -16.07 -3.17
N ARG A 119 -0.54 -16.69 -3.32
CA ARG A 119 -0.40 -18.13 -3.08
C ARG A 119 -0.25 -18.45 -1.59
N TYR A 120 0.56 -17.69 -0.85
CA TYR A 120 0.85 -18.03 0.55
C TYR A 120 -0.20 -17.45 1.48
N ILE A 121 -0.48 -16.15 1.36
CA ILE A 121 -1.42 -15.47 2.27
C ILE A 121 -2.86 -15.76 1.88
N LYS A 122 -3.29 -15.39 0.67
CA LYS A 122 -4.71 -15.45 0.28
C LYS A 122 -5.21 -16.88 0.08
N GLU A 123 -4.49 -17.72 -0.66
CA GLU A 123 -4.93 -19.09 -0.96
C GLU A 123 -4.70 -20.06 0.21
N ARG A 124 -3.62 -19.89 0.97
CA ARG A 124 -3.19 -20.86 2.00
C ARG A 124 -3.27 -20.35 3.44
N GLY A 125 -3.57 -19.07 3.66
CA GLY A 125 -3.67 -18.48 5.01
C GLY A 125 -2.34 -18.36 5.76
N LEU A 126 -1.19 -18.47 5.08
CA LEU A 126 0.14 -18.48 5.67
C LEU A 126 0.65 -17.03 5.82
N THR A 127 0.24 -16.37 6.90
CA THR A 127 0.49 -14.92 7.13
C THR A 127 1.83 -14.61 7.79
N THR A 128 2.55 -15.61 8.27
CA THR A 128 3.84 -15.48 8.97
C THR A 128 4.95 -16.29 8.30
N VAL A 129 6.19 -15.84 8.50
CA VAL A 129 7.41 -16.45 7.94
C VAL A 129 7.56 -17.92 8.36
N ASP A 130 7.31 -18.23 9.64
CA ASP A 130 7.37 -19.60 10.18
C ASP A 130 6.29 -20.52 9.60
N ALA A 131 5.11 -19.98 9.26
CA ALA A 131 4.05 -20.73 8.58
C ALA A 131 4.34 -20.96 7.09
N ALA A 132 4.96 -19.98 6.41
CA ALA A 132 5.19 -20.04 4.97
C ALA A 132 6.43 -20.85 4.57
N ILE A 133 7.54 -20.76 5.33
CA ILE A 133 8.81 -21.41 4.97
C ILE A 133 8.68 -22.93 4.76
N PRO A 134 7.96 -23.71 5.60
CA PRO A 134 7.79 -25.14 5.37
C PRO A 134 7.10 -25.50 4.05
N VAL A 135 6.39 -24.56 3.44
CA VAL A 135 5.79 -24.71 2.11
C VAL A 135 6.69 -24.13 1.02
N TYR A 136 7.42 -23.05 1.32
CA TYR A 136 8.26 -22.34 0.37
C TYR A 136 9.56 -23.09 0.05
N ALA A 137 10.23 -23.59 1.08
CA ALA A 137 11.49 -24.29 1.02
C ALA A 137 11.44 -25.52 1.94
N PRO A 138 10.68 -26.57 1.57
CA PRO A 138 10.50 -27.75 2.39
C PRO A 138 11.78 -28.59 2.46
N SER A 139 11.95 -29.34 3.54
CA SER A 139 13.03 -30.32 3.74
C SER A 139 13.02 -31.46 2.73
N SER A 140 11.86 -31.75 2.10
CA SER A 140 11.78 -32.70 0.97
C SER A 140 12.70 -32.31 -0.18
N ASP A 141 12.99 -31.01 -0.32
CA ASP A 141 13.85 -30.45 -1.36
C ASP A 141 15.29 -30.21 -0.85
N GLY A 142 15.62 -30.74 0.33
CA GLY A 142 16.95 -30.61 0.96
C GLY A 142 17.14 -29.34 1.79
N ASN A 143 16.08 -28.58 2.05
CA ASN A 143 16.16 -27.37 2.88
C ASN A 143 16.13 -27.70 4.39
N ASN A 144 16.52 -26.72 5.19
CA ASN A 144 16.33 -26.76 6.64
C ASN A 144 15.42 -25.59 7.04
N GLU A 145 14.14 -25.88 7.22
CA GLU A 145 13.09 -24.87 7.47
C GLU A 145 13.41 -24.05 8.71
N LYS A 146 13.83 -24.72 9.79
CA LYS A 146 14.14 -24.06 11.06
C LYS A 146 15.35 -23.13 10.92
N ALA A 147 16.40 -23.56 10.23
CA ALA A 147 17.57 -22.71 9.99
C ALA A 147 17.22 -21.51 9.10
N TYR A 148 16.34 -21.69 8.11
CA TYR A 148 15.83 -20.61 7.27
C TYR A 148 15.07 -19.58 8.11
N ILE A 149 14.05 -20.01 8.85
CA ILE A 149 13.24 -19.13 9.70
C ILE A 149 14.15 -18.31 10.63
N GLN A 150 15.05 -18.98 11.34
CA GLN A 150 15.97 -18.32 12.25
C GLN A 150 16.95 -17.37 11.55
N HIS A 151 17.37 -17.67 10.32
CA HIS A 151 18.23 -16.77 9.56
C HIS A 151 17.49 -15.47 9.21
N VAL A 152 16.25 -15.57 8.70
CA VAL A 152 15.44 -14.38 8.38
C VAL A 152 15.14 -13.57 9.64
N GLU A 153 14.76 -14.21 10.75
CA GLU A 153 14.51 -13.54 12.03
C GLU A 153 15.73 -12.78 12.55
N ARG A 154 16.93 -13.39 12.48
CA ARG A 154 18.17 -12.73 12.90
C ARG A 154 18.51 -11.54 12.02
N LEU A 155 18.35 -11.67 10.70
CA LEU A 155 18.61 -10.58 9.77
C LEU A 155 17.69 -9.39 10.02
N VAL A 156 16.38 -9.63 10.10
CA VAL A 156 15.39 -8.58 10.36
C VAL A 156 15.66 -7.90 11.70
N THR A 157 15.87 -8.67 12.77
CA THR A 157 16.18 -8.12 14.11
C THR A 157 17.43 -7.24 14.07
N ARG A 158 18.48 -7.69 13.37
CA ARG A 158 19.72 -6.93 13.23
C ARG A 158 19.49 -5.61 12.50
N TRP A 159 18.80 -5.62 11.36
CA TRP A 159 18.57 -4.40 10.58
C TRP A 159 17.68 -3.40 11.33
N GLN A 160 16.68 -3.87 12.08
CA GLN A 160 15.90 -3.00 12.96
C GLN A 160 16.75 -2.29 14.02
N ALA A 161 17.77 -2.97 14.55
CA ALA A 161 18.69 -2.39 15.54
C ALA A 161 19.74 -1.45 14.91
N GLU A 162 20.11 -1.67 13.64
CA GLU A 162 21.08 -0.85 12.89
C GLU A 162 20.42 0.37 12.23
N ASP A 163 19.09 0.38 12.08
CA ASP A 163 18.35 1.44 11.40
C ASP A 163 18.53 2.80 12.11
N PRO A 164 19.21 3.77 11.48
CA PRO A 164 19.44 5.10 12.06
C PRO A 164 18.16 5.95 12.13
N GLN A 165 17.11 5.54 11.42
CA GLN A 165 15.79 6.14 11.38
C GLN A 165 14.80 5.00 11.56
N PRO A 166 14.75 4.37 12.75
CA PRO A 166 13.88 3.22 12.98
C PRO A 166 12.49 3.61 12.51
N VAL A 167 11.84 2.75 11.73
CA VAL A 167 10.44 2.98 11.37
C VAL A 167 9.66 2.95 12.67
N VAL A 168 9.47 4.13 13.25
CA VAL A 168 8.53 4.34 14.31
C VAL A 168 7.22 3.97 13.66
N VAL A 169 6.64 2.84 14.08
CA VAL A 169 5.24 2.55 13.81
C VAL A 169 4.51 3.77 14.35
N SER A 170 4.19 4.71 13.47
CA SER A 170 3.56 5.95 13.87
C SER A 170 2.12 5.58 14.20
N THR A 171 1.92 5.15 15.44
CA THR A 171 0.62 5.15 16.11
C THR A 171 0.17 6.57 16.44
N GLY A 172 0.89 7.61 15.97
CA GLY A 172 0.63 9.02 16.27
C GLY A 172 0.48 9.95 15.05
N GLY A 173 0.49 9.42 13.82
CA GLY A 173 0.06 10.18 12.65
C GLY A 173 -1.47 10.18 12.55
N PRO A 174 -2.10 11.23 12.00
CA PRO A 174 -3.54 11.21 11.80
C PRO A 174 -3.90 10.00 10.92
N SER A 175 -4.87 9.21 11.37
CA SER A 175 -5.58 8.25 10.53
C SER A 175 -6.07 8.93 9.25
N VAL A 176 -6.35 8.13 8.22
CA VAL A 176 -6.92 8.66 6.96
C VAL A 176 -8.19 9.47 7.22
N ALA A 177 -9.00 9.08 8.22
CA ALA A 177 -10.19 9.81 8.62
C ALA A 177 -9.84 11.17 9.26
N GLU A 178 -8.88 11.21 10.18
CA GLU A 178 -8.43 12.47 10.81
C GLU A 178 -7.82 13.44 9.79
N LEU A 179 -7.04 12.92 8.83
CA LEU A 179 -6.50 13.73 7.74
C LEU A 179 -7.61 14.24 6.82
N GLN A 180 -8.58 13.38 6.47
CA GLN A 180 -9.72 13.78 5.65
C GLN A 180 -10.52 14.90 6.32
N ASP A 181 -10.84 14.76 7.61
CA ASP A 181 -11.60 15.77 8.35
C ASP A 181 -10.81 17.07 8.44
N ALA A 182 -9.51 17.03 8.73
CA ALA A 182 -8.65 18.21 8.78
C ALA A 182 -8.58 18.94 7.42
N LEU A 183 -8.47 18.20 6.32
CA LEU A 183 -8.43 18.77 4.97
C LEU A 183 -9.80 19.34 4.55
N MET A 184 -10.91 18.73 4.98
CA MET A 184 -12.25 19.27 4.76
C MET A 184 -12.47 20.56 5.53
N VAL A 185 -12.06 20.61 6.81
CA VAL A 185 -12.09 21.84 7.61
C VAL A 185 -11.31 22.95 6.91
N ALA A 186 -10.06 22.66 6.49
CA ALA A 186 -9.23 23.64 5.78
C ALA A 186 -9.87 24.14 4.48
N ALA A 187 -10.53 23.27 3.71
CA ALA A 187 -11.20 23.66 2.46
C ALA A 187 -12.40 24.60 2.70
N PHE A 188 -13.15 24.39 3.79
CA PHE A 188 -14.26 25.25 4.20
C PHE A 188 -13.77 26.59 4.77
N GLU A 189 -12.74 26.56 5.63
CA GLU A 189 -12.14 27.78 6.20
C GLU A 189 -11.55 28.70 5.13
N ALA A 190 -11.00 28.14 4.04
CA ALA A 190 -10.46 28.91 2.92
C ALA A 190 -11.50 29.84 2.25
N VAL A 191 -12.80 29.56 2.41
CA VAL A 191 -13.91 30.38 1.92
C VAL A 191 -14.73 31.01 3.05
N GLY A 192 -14.18 31.03 4.27
CA GLY A 192 -14.83 31.61 5.44
C GLY A 192 -16.08 30.86 5.91
N ALA A 193 -16.20 29.57 5.59
CA ALA A 193 -17.30 28.70 6.00
C ALA A 193 -16.84 27.69 7.06
N THR A 194 -17.79 27.11 7.80
CA THR A 194 -17.50 26.05 8.77
C THR A 194 -17.91 24.69 8.24
N TYR A 195 -17.02 23.69 8.35
CA TYR A 195 -17.38 22.31 8.03
C TYR A 195 -18.16 21.66 9.18
N HIS A 196 -19.35 21.15 8.86
CA HIS A 196 -20.26 20.46 9.77
C HIS A 196 -20.55 19.04 9.26
N PRO A 197 -19.87 17.98 9.75
CA PRO A 197 -20.02 16.62 9.24
C PRO A 197 -21.43 16.03 9.45
N GLU A 198 -22.22 16.60 10.34
CA GLU A 198 -23.60 16.24 10.63
C GLU A 198 -24.63 16.92 9.72
N TRP A 199 -24.22 17.96 8.97
CA TRP A 199 -25.13 18.70 8.08
C TRP A 199 -25.39 17.95 6.79
N ALA A 200 -26.65 18.00 6.35
CA ALA A 200 -27.14 17.24 5.21
C ALA A 200 -26.37 17.51 3.91
N PHE A 201 -26.09 18.78 3.58
CA PHE A 201 -25.33 19.12 2.37
C PHE A 201 -23.88 18.65 2.41
N HIS A 202 -23.24 18.68 3.58
CA HIS A 202 -21.86 18.22 3.74
C HIS A 202 -21.76 16.69 3.65
N GLN A 203 -22.72 15.97 4.25
CA GLN A 203 -22.84 14.52 4.11
C GLN A 203 -23.12 14.11 2.66
N TYR A 204 -24.01 14.83 1.97
CA TYR A 204 -24.31 14.58 0.57
C TYR A 204 -23.08 14.81 -0.32
N ALA A 205 -22.37 15.93 -0.15
CA ALA A 205 -21.15 16.20 -0.90
C ALA A 205 -20.08 15.11 -0.68
N MET A 206 -19.92 14.65 0.56
CA MET A 206 -18.99 13.56 0.91
C MET A 206 -19.39 12.22 0.29
N ASN A 207 -20.68 11.87 0.32
CA ASN A 207 -21.19 10.62 -0.27
C ASN A 207 -21.07 10.63 -1.80
N GLU A 208 -21.28 11.76 -2.44
CA GLU A 208 -21.13 11.93 -3.88
C GLU A 208 -19.67 11.87 -4.32
N ALA A 209 -18.76 12.44 -3.53
CA ALA A 209 -17.31 12.28 -3.71
C ALA A 209 -16.90 10.80 -3.65
N LYS A 210 -17.36 10.05 -2.63
CA LYS A 210 -17.13 8.60 -2.50
C LYS A 210 -17.66 7.81 -3.70
N ALA A 211 -18.73 8.29 -4.33
CA ALA A 211 -19.32 7.68 -5.51
C ALA A 211 -18.74 8.20 -6.84
N GLY A 212 -17.61 8.95 -6.82
CA GLY A 212 -16.92 9.46 -8.00
C GLY A 212 -17.58 10.67 -8.66
N ARG A 213 -18.56 11.32 -8.01
CA ARG A 213 -19.32 12.47 -8.53
C ARG A 213 -19.01 13.73 -7.73
N PHE A 214 -17.72 14.05 -7.63
CA PHE A 214 -17.21 15.17 -6.83
C PHE A 214 -17.91 16.48 -7.18
N LEU A 215 -18.29 17.26 -6.16
CA LEU A 215 -18.93 18.57 -6.32
C LEU A 215 -17.94 19.73 -6.34
N GLY A 216 -16.65 19.49 -6.07
CA GLY A 216 -15.66 20.54 -5.92
C GLY A 216 -15.55 21.04 -4.48
N SER A 217 -14.63 21.99 -4.25
CA SER A 217 -14.54 22.73 -2.99
C SER A 217 -15.79 23.60 -2.77
N PRO A 218 -16.18 23.86 -1.50
CA PRO A 218 -17.21 24.86 -1.22
C PRO A 218 -16.75 26.24 -1.71
N LEU A 219 -17.69 27.07 -2.15
CA LEU A 219 -17.44 28.46 -2.52
C LEU A 219 -18.01 29.46 -1.51
N GLY A 220 -18.56 28.96 -0.40
CA GLY A 220 -19.06 29.75 0.72
C GLY A 220 -19.96 28.94 1.65
N GLU A 221 -20.46 29.61 2.69
CA GLU A 221 -21.39 29.04 3.67
C GLU A 221 -22.76 28.74 3.05
N SER A 222 -23.50 27.79 3.64
CA SER A 222 -24.91 27.61 3.31
C SER A 222 -25.71 28.85 3.68
N LYS A 223 -26.64 29.26 2.81
CA LYS A 223 -27.48 30.45 3.01
C LYS A 223 -28.94 30.17 2.68
N ARG A 224 -29.82 31.00 3.21
CA ARG A 224 -31.25 30.98 2.84
C ARG A 224 -31.51 31.93 1.69
N ILE A 225 -32.35 31.50 0.76
CA ILE A 225 -32.94 32.36 -0.27
C ILE A 225 -34.45 32.20 -0.28
N THR A 226 -35.16 33.21 -0.78
CA THR A 226 -36.61 33.16 -0.98
C THR A 226 -36.92 33.39 -2.45
N VAL A 227 -37.68 32.48 -3.05
CA VAL A 227 -38.12 32.55 -4.44
C VAL A 227 -39.61 32.26 -4.49
N GLY A 228 -40.41 33.21 -5.00
CA GLY A 228 -41.87 33.03 -5.10
C GLY A 228 -42.57 32.74 -3.76
N GLY A 229 -42.03 33.25 -2.64
CA GLY A 229 -42.56 33.01 -1.29
C GLY A 229 -42.09 31.70 -0.63
N GLN A 230 -41.42 30.80 -1.37
CA GLN A 230 -40.81 29.58 -0.83
C GLN A 230 -39.36 29.85 -0.38
N GLN A 231 -38.99 29.41 0.82
CA GLN A 231 -37.61 29.45 1.30
C GLN A 231 -36.83 28.20 0.88
N PHE A 232 -35.53 28.37 0.61
CA PHE A 232 -34.60 27.28 0.32
C PHE A 232 -33.32 27.47 1.13
N SER A 233 -32.76 26.38 1.65
CA SER A 233 -31.34 26.36 2.03
C SER A 233 -30.51 26.03 0.79
N VAL A 234 -29.41 26.74 0.59
CA VAL A 234 -28.57 26.65 -0.61
C VAL A 234 -27.10 26.68 -0.21
N GLN A 235 -26.28 25.84 -0.83
CA GLN A 235 -24.83 25.89 -0.70
C GLN A 235 -24.16 25.68 -2.06
N VAL A 236 -23.19 26.55 -2.38
CA VAL A 236 -22.49 26.55 -3.67
C VAL A 236 -21.16 25.80 -3.52
N PHE A 237 -20.93 24.85 -4.42
CA PHE A 237 -19.67 24.15 -4.61
C PHE A 237 -19.12 24.44 -6.02
N ALA A 238 -17.84 24.15 -6.27
CA ALA A 238 -17.19 24.55 -7.53
C ALA A 238 -17.80 23.91 -8.80
N LEU A 239 -18.43 22.74 -8.70
CA LEU A 239 -19.01 22.01 -9.83
C LEU A 239 -20.55 21.97 -9.82
N ASP A 240 -21.21 22.37 -8.72
CA ASP A 240 -22.68 22.44 -8.64
C ASP A 240 -23.17 23.28 -7.47
N THR A 241 -24.46 23.55 -7.41
CA THR A 241 -25.13 24.18 -6.27
C THR A 241 -26.16 23.22 -5.68
N LEU A 242 -26.05 22.96 -4.38
CA LEU A 242 -27.01 22.16 -3.63
C LEU A 242 -28.11 23.03 -3.07
N TYR A 243 -29.33 22.51 -3.04
CA TYR A 243 -30.46 23.17 -2.39
C TYR A 243 -31.47 22.17 -1.83
N THR A 244 -32.21 22.60 -0.81
CA THR A 244 -33.40 21.91 -0.29
C THR A 244 -34.50 22.92 0.04
N PRO A 245 -35.78 22.65 -0.29
CA PRO A 245 -36.89 23.50 0.14
C PRO A 245 -37.04 23.46 1.66
N ILE A 246 -37.16 24.62 2.29
CA ILE A 246 -37.45 24.73 3.72
C ILE A 246 -38.95 24.57 3.96
N GLY A 247 -39.32 23.65 4.85
CA GLY A 247 -40.70 23.40 5.23
C GLY A 247 -41.33 24.59 5.97
N ASN A 248 -42.66 24.64 5.99
CA ASN A 248 -43.40 25.59 6.83
C ASN A 248 -44.45 24.83 7.66
N PRO A 249 -44.24 24.64 8.98
CA PRO A 249 -43.13 25.16 9.79
C PRO A 249 -41.78 24.54 9.43
N GLU A 250 -40.66 25.19 9.77
CA GLU A 250 -39.30 24.77 9.41
C GLU A 250 -38.96 23.35 9.88
N SER A 251 -39.55 22.89 10.99
CA SER A 251 -39.41 21.52 11.50
C SER A 251 -39.94 20.44 10.54
N SER A 252 -40.72 20.82 9.52
CA SER A 252 -41.18 19.90 8.46
C SER A 252 -40.21 19.79 7.29
N THR A 253 -39.05 20.46 7.34
CA THR A 253 -38.02 20.39 6.29
C THR A 253 -37.50 18.96 6.14
N ASN A 254 -37.60 18.41 4.92
CA ASN A 254 -37.02 17.12 4.60
C ASN A 254 -35.54 17.29 4.19
N TRP A 255 -34.64 17.20 5.17
CA TRP A 255 -33.20 17.31 4.93
C TRP A 255 -32.59 16.16 4.10
N SER A 256 -33.34 15.10 3.80
CA SER A 256 -32.92 14.07 2.84
C SER A 256 -33.20 14.44 1.38
N ASP A 257 -34.08 15.42 1.12
CA ASP A 257 -34.41 15.91 -0.22
C ASP A 257 -33.40 16.97 -0.67
N ILE A 258 -32.18 16.54 -0.97
CA ILE A 258 -31.11 17.40 -1.47
C ILE A 258 -31.09 17.34 -2.98
N ARG A 259 -31.19 18.51 -3.61
CA ARG A 259 -31.28 18.67 -5.06
C ARG A 259 -30.08 19.45 -5.58
N ARG A 260 -29.80 19.30 -6.87
CA ARG A 260 -28.70 19.97 -7.59
C ARG A 260 -29.25 20.95 -8.61
N LEU A 261 -28.62 22.11 -8.73
CA LEU A 261 -28.95 23.08 -9.79
C LEU A 261 -28.78 22.46 -11.17
N SER A 262 -27.71 21.69 -11.40
CA SER A 262 -27.47 21.03 -12.69
C SER A 262 -28.62 20.12 -13.16
N ALA A 263 -29.44 19.59 -12.24
CA ALA A 263 -30.60 18.77 -12.58
C ALA A 263 -31.78 19.58 -13.13
N LEU A 264 -31.85 20.90 -12.85
CA LEU A 264 -32.86 21.81 -13.39
C LEU A 264 -32.50 22.35 -14.77
N LEU A 265 -31.23 22.26 -15.16
CA LEU A 265 -30.71 22.78 -16.43
C LEU A 265 -30.75 21.74 -17.57
N LYS A 266 -31.32 20.57 -17.30
CA LYS A 266 -31.48 19.48 -18.26
C LYS A 266 -32.78 19.59 -19.04
#